data_AF-A0A7R9BLF8-F1
#
_entry.id   AF-A0A7R9BLF8-F1
#
_cell.length_a   1.000
_cell.length_b   1.000
_cell.length_c   1.000
_cell.angle_alpha   90.00
_cell.angle_beta   90.00
_cell.angle_gamma   90.00
#
_symmetry.space_group_name_H-M   'P 1'
#
loop_
_entity.id
_entity.type
_entity.pdbx_description
1 polymer ?
#
loop_
_entity_poly.entity_id
_entity_poly.type
_entity_poly.pdbx_seq_one_letter_code
_entity_poly.pdbx_strand_id
1 'polypeptide(L)'
;MYLAVSLPTVLAAFINCYNVKLATRVQTFFTGAKLLAIVIIVIGGIYKIAEGHGENLIPDFEKTGDIGNLASAFYSGLWAYDGWNNMNFVTEEIENPHVNFISRNLPRAIMIALPLVTLCYTLVNIAYLSVMTPAEIIASKAVAVTFGERVLGKAAFIMPLAVAFSTFGAANGSAFTIGRLVLMSYAAAKEGHMVDVLAYVNVKSLSPSPAIVFNAILAVTMIMTGDIRNLIDFVSFTTWIFYGLSMVSLMIMRRTKKDTRRPYKGDAQQVPNK
;
A
#
# COMPACT_ATOMS: atom_id res chain seq x y z
N MET A 1 -1.69 -18.26 -16.69
CA MET A 1 -1.50 -17.65 -15.36
C MET A 1 -0.80 -16.29 -15.47
N TYR A 2 0.44 -16.22 -15.97
CA TYR A 2 1.19 -14.95 -16.11
C TYR A 2 0.47 -13.87 -16.93
N LEU A 3 -0.15 -14.24 -18.07
CA LEU A 3 -0.96 -13.34 -18.90
C LEU A 3 -2.16 -12.71 -18.15
N ALA A 4 -2.75 -13.44 -17.20
CA ALA A 4 -3.91 -12.95 -16.43
C ALA A 4 -3.49 -11.91 -15.37
N VAL A 5 -2.22 -11.90 -14.96
CA VAL A 5 -1.67 -10.96 -13.97
C VAL A 5 -0.98 -9.77 -14.63
N SER A 6 -0.39 -9.96 -15.82
CA SER A 6 0.23 -8.87 -16.58
C SER A 6 -0.79 -7.97 -17.29
N LEU A 7 -1.90 -8.52 -17.79
CA LEU A 7 -2.93 -7.76 -18.50
C LEU A 7 -3.53 -6.60 -17.66
N PRO A 8 -3.94 -6.81 -16.39
CA PRO A 8 -4.45 -5.73 -15.54
C PRO A 8 -3.42 -4.60 -15.33
N THR A 9 -2.14 -4.98 -15.16
CA THR A 9 -1.04 -4.02 -14.94
C THR A 9 -0.79 -3.18 -16.20
N VAL A 10 -0.78 -3.80 -17.38
CA VAL A 10 -0.64 -3.09 -18.65
C VAL A 10 -1.86 -2.21 -18.94
N LEU A 11 -3.07 -2.69 -18.63
CA LEU A 11 -4.30 -1.91 -18.79
C LEU A 11 -4.30 -0.69 -17.86
N ALA A 12 -3.90 -0.85 -16.60
CA ALA A 12 -3.77 0.24 -15.64
C ALA A 12 -2.73 1.26 -16.14
N ALA A 13 -1.55 0.80 -16.60
CA ALA A 13 -0.54 1.67 -17.19
C ALA A 13 -1.08 2.44 -18.40
N PHE A 14 -1.82 1.77 -19.30
CA PHE A 14 -2.43 2.40 -20.46
C PHE A 14 -3.45 3.48 -20.10
N ILE A 15 -4.34 3.21 -19.13
CA ILE A 15 -5.33 4.18 -18.66
C ILE A 15 -4.64 5.42 -18.07
N ASN A 16 -3.57 5.21 -17.29
CA ASN A 16 -2.79 6.31 -16.70
C ASN A 16 -2.05 7.13 -17.76
N CYS A 17 -1.55 6.51 -18.82
CA CYS A 17 -0.91 7.20 -19.94
C CYS A 17 -1.90 7.98 -20.82
N TYR A 18 -3.13 7.48 -20.96
CA TYR A 18 -4.13 8.06 -21.84
C TYR A 18 -4.83 9.27 -21.22
N ASN A 19 -5.36 9.13 -20.00
CA ASN A 19 -6.09 10.20 -19.34
C ASN A 19 -6.02 10.12 -17.82
N VAL A 20 -5.26 11.02 -17.22
CA VAL A 20 -5.08 11.15 -15.76
C VAL A 20 -6.42 11.35 -15.04
N LYS A 21 -7.34 12.14 -15.59
CA LYS A 21 -8.66 12.40 -14.96
C LYS A 21 -9.52 11.13 -14.91
N LEU A 22 -9.47 10.32 -15.97
CA LEU A 22 -10.17 9.03 -16.00
C LEU A 22 -9.57 8.09 -14.96
N ALA A 23 -8.24 7.98 -14.90
CA ALA A 23 -7.54 7.17 -13.93
C ALA A 23 -7.90 7.56 -12.48
N THR A 24 -8.09 8.86 -12.19
CA THR A 24 -8.48 9.33 -10.85
C THR A 24 -9.91 8.93 -10.52
N ARG A 25 -10.86 9.09 -11.46
CA ARG A 25 -12.26 8.72 -11.25
C ARG A 25 -12.41 7.22 -11.00
N VAL A 26 -11.67 6.43 -11.78
CA VAL A 26 -11.57 4.97 -11.64
C VAL A 26 -11.00 4.59 -10.27
N GLN A 27 -9.96 5.29 -9.81
CA GLN A 27 -9.37 5.08 -8.47
C GLN A 27 -10.38 5.32 -7.34
N THR A 28 -11.18 6.39 -7.43
CA THR A 28 -12.20 6.70 -6.41
C THR A 28 -13.26 5.61 -6.34
N PHE A 29 -13.74 5.13 -7.49
CA PHE A 29 -14.69 4.03 -7.55
C PHE A 29 -14.15 2.75 -6.89
N PHE A 30 -12.93 2.33 -7.24
CA PHE A 30 -12.32 1.15 -6.64
C PHE A 30 -11.99 1.30 -5.16
N THR A 31 -11.72 2.53 -4.71
CA THR A 31 -11.54 2.84 -3.29
C THR A 31 -12.85 2.66 -2.51
N GLY A 32 -13.99 3.02 -3.09
CA GLY A 32 -15.31 2.72 -2.50
C GLY A 32 -15.58 1.21 -2.46
N ALA A 33 -15.30 0.52 -3.57
CA ALA A 33 -15.53 -0.92 -3.68
C ALA A 33 -14.73 -1.75 -2.66
N LYS A 34 -13.44 -1.43 -2.44
CA LYS A 34 -12.62 -2.15 -1.45
C LYS A 34 -13.13 -1.95 -0.01
N LEU A 35 -13.60 -0.75 0.33
CA LEU A 35 -14.13 -0.48 1.68
C LEU A 35 -15.42 -1.24 1.91
N LEU A 36 -16.30 -1.29 0.90
CA LEU A 36 -17.52 -2.07 0.95
C LEU A 36 -17.22 -3.58 1.12
N ALA A 37 -16.20 -4.11 0.45
CA ALA A 37 -15.78 -5.50 0.61
C ALA A 37 -15.31 -5.80 2.05
N ILE A 38 -14.52 -4.90 2.66
CA ILE A 38 -14.08 -5.03 4.05
C ILE A 38 -15.29 -5.03 5.00
N VAL A 39 -16.25 -4.13 4.79
CA VAL A 39 -17.47 -4.05 5.61
C VAL A 39 -18.27 -5.35 5.52
N ILE A 40 -18.43 -5.92 4.31
CA ILE A 40 -19.11 -7.21 4.13
C ILE A 40 -18.42 -8.32 4.92
N ILE A 41 -17.08 -8.39 4.86
CA ILE A 41 -16.31 -9.42 5.59
C ILE A 41 -16.51 -9.26 7.11
N VAL A 42 -16.38 -8.04 7.63
CA VAL A 42 -16.50 -7.78 9.07
C VAL A 42 -17.91 -8.10 9.57
N ILE A 43 -18.96 -7.66 8.86
CA ILE A 43 -20.35 -7.97 9.23
C ILE A 43 -20.61 -9.47 9.16
N GLY A 44 -20.12 -10.15 8.10
CA GLY A 44 -20.25 -11.60 7.95
C GLY A 44 -19.56 -12.38 9.07
N GLY A 45 -18.38 -11.93 9.51
CA GLY A 45 -17.68 -12.50 10.65
C GLY A 45 -18.44 -12.32 11.96
N ILE A 46 -18.94 -11.11 12.25
CA ILE A 46 -19.75 -10.84 13.44
C ILE A 46 -21.00 -11.72 13.48
N TYR A 47 -21.69 -11.87 12.33
CA TYR A 47 -22.86 -12.74 12.21
C TYR A 47 -22.51 -14.20 12.56
N LYS A 48 -21.38 -14.72 12.05
CA LYS A 48 -20.93 -16.10 12.32
C LYS A 48 -20.50 -16.33 13.76
N ILE A 49 -19.87 -15.33 14.38
CA ILE A 49 -19.54 -15.35 15.82
C ILE A 49 -20.83 -15.38 16.65
N ALA A 50 -21.85 -14.60 16.26
CA ALA A 50 -23.16 -14.61 16.94
C ALA A 50 -23.91 -15.94 16.79
N GLU A 51 -23.71 -16.69 15.69
CA GLU A 51 -24.20 -18.07 15.52
C GLU A 51 -23.43 -19.11 16.36
N GLY A 52 -22.39 -18.71 17.12
CA GLY A 52 -21.64 -19.60 18.01
C GLY A 52 -20.37 -20.22 17.39
N HIS A 53 -19.96 -19.82 16.18
CA HIS A 53 -18.79 -20.39 15.49
C HIS A 53 -17.44 -19.76 15.95
N GLY A 54 -17.33 -19.42 17.23
CA GLY A 54 -16.16 -18.72 17.80
C GLY A 54 -15.01 -19.63 18.26
N GLU A 55 -15.13 -20.96 18.13
CA GLU A 55 -14.18 -21.92 18.72
C GLU A 55 -12.75 -21.76 18.20
N ASN A 56 -12.60 -21.37 16.94
CA ASN A 56 -11.30 -21.15 16.29
C ASN A 56 -10.61 -19.83 16.70
N LEU A 57 -11.26 -18.99 17.50
CA LEU A 57 -10.68 -17.74 18.00
C LEU A 57 -9.79 -17.94 19.23
N ILE A 58 -9.85 -19.13 19.86
CA ILE A 58 -9.00 -19.46 21.00
C ILE A 58 -7.58 -19.71 20.46
N PRO A 59 -6.58 -18.89 20.83
CA PRO A 59 -5.24 -19.04 20.28
C PRO A 59 -4.57 -20.29 20.85
N ASP A 60 -4.04 -21.13 19.96
CA ASP A 60 -3.13 -22.21 20.32
C ASP A 60 -1.69 -21.67 20.38
N PHE A 61 -1.26 -21.30 21.59
CA PHE A 61 0.08 -20.73 21.84
C PHE A 61 1.20 -21.78 21.86
N GLU A 62 0.88 -23.08 21.75
CA GLU A 62 1.89 -24.14 21.81
C GLU A 62 2.80 -24.18 20.57
N LYS A 63 2.41 -23.50 19.47
CA LYS A 63 3.15 -23.48 18.19
C LYS A 63 3.94 -22.19 17.98
N THR A 64 4.61 -21.69 19.01
CA THR A 64 5.49 -20.51 18.85
C THR A 64 6.72 -20.92 18.04
N GLY A 65 6.76 -20.51 16.77
CA GLY A 65 7.84 -20.85 15.84
C GLY A 65 9.17 -20.15 16.15
N ASP A 66 10.23 -20.62 15.50
CA ASP A 66 11.58 -20.04 15.57
C ASP A 66 11.63 -18.55 15.16
N ILE A 67 12.66 -17.82 15.61
CA ILE A 67 12.86 -16.37 15.39
C ILE A 67 12.82 -16.03 13.89
N GLY A 68 13.35 -16.91 13.03
CA GLY A 68 13.29 -16.73 11.58
C GLY A 68 11.85 -16.72 11.04
N ASN A 69 10.99 -17.62 11.51
CA ASN A 69 9.58 -17.66 11.10
C ASN A 69 8.82 -16.44 11.60
N LEU A 70 9.16 -15.96 12.80
CA LEU A 70 8.61 -14.72 13.34
C LEU A 70 8.98 -13.52 12.46
N ALA A 71 10.24 -13.42 12.01
CA ALA A 71 10.69 -12.36 11.11
C ALA A 71 9.96 -12.40 9.75
N SER A 72 9.79 -13.58 9.14
CA SER A 72 9.02 -13.72 7.90
C SER A 72 7.54 -13.36 8.06
N ALA A 73 6.95 -13.66 9.23
CA ALA A 73 5.58 -13.25 9.55
C ALA A 73 5.49 -11.72 9.66
N PHE A 74 6.47 -11.06 10.26
CA PHE A 74 6.56 -9.59 10.28
C PHE A 74 6.69 -9.02 8.88
N TYR A 75 7.51 -9.57 7.99
CA TYR A 75 7.59 -9.08 6.60
C TYR A 75 6.25 -9.17 5.87
N SER A 76 5.55 -10.31 5.99
CA SER A 76 4.23 -10.49 5.40
C SER A 76 3.19 -9.52 5.98
N GLY A 77 3.25 -9.27 7.30
CA GLY A 77 2.38 -8.32 7.96
C GLY A 77 2.67 -6.87 7.55
N LEU A 78 3.95 -6.48 7.54
CA LEU A 78 4.38 -5.12 7.19
C LEU A 78 4.14 -4.80 5.72
N TRP A 79 4.21 -5.79 4.83
CA TRP A 79 3.78 -5.66 3.45
C TRP A 79 2.33 -5.19 3.32
N ALA A 80 1.42 -5.70 4.17
CA ALA A 80 0.01 -5.27 4.15
C ALA A 80 -0.17 -3.81 4.61
N TYR A 81 0.76 -3.26 5.38
CA TYR A 81 0.76 -1.85 5.82
C TYR A 81 1.59 -0.94 4.89
N ASP A 82 2.18 -1.48 3.83
CA ASP A 82 3.03 -0.70 2.93
C ASP A 82 2.24 0.39 2.17
N GLY A 83 2.93 1.46 1.78
CA GLY A 83 2.38 2.61 1.07
C GLY A 83 2.16 3.86 1.90
N TRP A 84 2.44 3.81 3.22
CA TRP A 84 2.42 4.99 4.10
C TRP A 84 3.43 6.07 3.66
N ASN A 85 4.56 5.66 3.07
CA ASN A 85 5.60 6.55 2.55
C ASN A 85 5.12 7.38 1.35
N ASN A 86 4.17 6.86 0.56
CA ASN A 86 3.63 7.55 -0.62
C ASN A 86 2.85 8.82 -0.25
N MET A 87 2.33 8.89 0.99
CA MET A 87 1.68 10.10 1.49
C MET A 87 2.64 11.28 1.58
N ASN A 88 3.94 11.04 1.81
CA ASN A 88 4.94 12.11 1.87
C ASN A 88 5.01 12.89 0.55
N PHE A 89 4.88 12.21 -0.60
CA PHE A 89 4.90 12.88 -1.90
C PHE A 89 3.68 13.78 -2.12
N VAL A 90 2.51 13.39 -1.61
CA VAL A 90 1.27 14.18 -1.74
C VAL A 90 1.36 15.48 -0.94
N THR A 91 2.12 15.48 0.16
CA THR A 91 2.20 16.66 1.04
C THR A 91 2.84 17.87 0.37
N GLU A 92 3.65 17.67 -0.68
CA GLU A 92 4.26 18.74 -1.46
C GLU A 92 3.28 19.40 -2.44
N GLU A 93 2.18 18.73 -2.80
CA GLU A 93 1.20 19.20 -3.79
C GLU A 93 -0.02 19.91 -3.18
N ILE A 94 -0.11 19.98 -1.85
CA ILE A 94 -1.25 20.62 -1.17
C ILE A 94 -1.17 22.14 -1.43
N GLU A 95 -2.10 22.65 -2.23
CA GLU A 95 -2.26 24.08 -2.52
C GLU A 95 -2.48 24.88 -1.23
N ASN A 96 -1.66 25.93 -1.03
CA ASN A 96 -1.61 26.75 0.19
C ASN A 96 -1.43 25.95 1.48
N PRO A 97 -0.28 25.28 1.63
CA PRO A 97 0.07 24.69 2.89
C PRO A 97 0.54 25.84 3.79
N HIS A 98 -0.36 26.47 4.53
CA HIS A 98 0.10 27.16 5.73
C HIS A 98 0.96 26.12 6.47
N VAL A 99 2.25 26.41 6.64
CA VAL A 99 3.21 25.44 7.19
C VAL A 99 2.68 24.83 8.50
N ASN A 100 1.94 25.63 9.28
CA ASN A 100 1.24 25.21 10.48
C ASN A 100 0.04 24.27 10.24
N PHE A 101 -0.70 24.41 9.13
CA PHE A 101 -1.81 23.53 8.76
C PHE A 101 -1.32 22.13 8.40
N ILE A 102 -0.30 22.01 7.53
CA ILE A 102 0.28 20.70 7.20
C ILE A 102 0.98 20.10 8.42
N SER A 103 1.86 20.84 9.09
CA SER A 103 2.60 20.32 10.25
C SER A 103 1.69 19.86 11.38
N ARG A 104 0.50 20.43 11.52
CA ARG A 104 -0.46 20.05 12.57
C ARG A 104 -1.42 18.95 12.13
N ASN A 105 -1.88 18.97 10.88
CA ASN A 105 -2.88 18.01 10.41
C ASN A 105 -2.27 16.71 9.92
N LEU A 106 -1.05 16.73 9.36
CA LEU A 106 -0.40 15.51 8.88
C LEU A 106 -0.11 14.51 10.02
N PRO A 107 0.50 14.90 11.15
CA PRO A 107 0.67 13.98 12.28
C PRO A 107 -0.66 13.50 12.87
N ARG A 108 -1.68 14.38 12.95
CA ARG A 108 -3.01 14.01 13.43
C ARG A 108 -3.71 13.01 12.51
N ALA A 109 -3.61 13.21 11.21
CA ALA A 109 -4.13 12.27 10.22
C ALA A 109 -3.47 10.91 10.36
N ILE A 110 -2.13 10.85 10.54
CA ILE A 110 -1.40 9.60 10.77
C ILE A 110 -1.85 8.93 12.08
N MET A 111 -2.00 9.69 13.17
CA MET A 111 -2.46 9.16 14.47
C MET A 111 -3.87 8.57 14.43
N ILE A 112 -4.74 9.03 13.52
CA ILE A 112 -6.09 8.48 13.36
C ILE A 112 -6.10 7.33 12.34
N ALA A 113 -5.40 7.50 11.22
CA ALA A 113 -5.39 6.54 10.13
C ALA A 113 -4.71 5.22 10.51
N LEU A 114 -3.56 5.26 11.21
CA LEU A 114 -2.83 4.04 11.57
C LEU A 114 -3.66 3.11 12.47
N PRO A 115 -4.21 3.55 13.62
CA PRO A 115 -5.05 2.68 14.46
C PRO A 115 -6.31 2.20 13.75
N LEU A 116 -6.90 3.02 12.89
CA LEU A 116 -8.08 2.64 12.12
C LEU A 116 -7.77 1.50 11.14
N VAL A 117 -6.66 1.59 10.40
CA VAL A 117 -6.22 0.52 9.50
C VAL A 117 -5.89 -0.75 10.28
N THR A 118 -5.19 -0.61 11.41
CA THR A 118 -4.89 -1.74 12.30
C THR A 118 -6.17 -2.42 12.79
N LEU A 119 -7.18 -1.65 13.20
CA LEU A 119 -8.48 -2.17 13.63
C LEU A 119 -9.19 -2.90 12.49
N CYS A 120 -9.20 -2.35 11.28
CA CYS A 120 -9.81 -3.03 10.13
C CYS A 120 -9.11 -4.37 9.82
N TYR A 121 -7.78 -4.40 9.87
CA TYR A 121 -7.00 -5.62 9.61
C TYR A 121 -7.22 -6.68 10.69
N THR A 122 -7.26 -6.29 11.98
CA THR A 122 -7.56 -7.25 13.06
C THR A 122 -8.98 -7.79 12.94
N LEU A 123 -9.97 -6.95 12.67
CA LEU A 123 -11.37 -7.38 12.48
C LEU A 123 -11.54 -8.35 11.31
N VAL A 124 -10.86 -8.11 10.19
CA VAL A 124 -10.89 -9.04 9.04
C VAL A 124 -10.26 -10.39 9.38
N ASN A 125 -9.13 -10.40 10.11
CA ASN A 125 -8.51 -11.65 10.54
C ASN A 125 -9.39 -12.42 11.53
N ILE A 126 -10.02 -11.72 12.48
CA ILE A 126 -11.01 -12.32 13.40
C ILE A 126 -12.18 -12.90 12.60
N ALA A 127 -12.69 -12.19 11.58
CA ALA A 127 -13.76 -12.67 10.72
C ALA A 127 -13.34 -13.95 9.95
N TYR A 128 -12.12 -14.01 9.41
CA TYR A 128 -11.64 -15.22 8.76
C TYR A 128 -11.53 -16.42 9.71
N LEU A 129 -10.98 -16.22 10.91
CA LEU A 129 -10.88 -17.28 11.92
C LEU A 129 -12.25 -17.75 12.43
N SER A 130 -13.28 -16.88 12.44
CA SER A 130 -14.63 -17.29 12.83
C SER A 130 -15.31 -18.26 11.84
N VAL A 131 -14.79 -18.39 10.62
CA VAL A 131 -15.42 -19.18 9.54
C VAL A 131 -14.52 -20.32 9.06
N MET A 132 -13.20 -20.18 9.23
CA MET A 132 -12.21 -21.12 8.73
C MET A 132 -11.22 -21.50 9.83
N THR A 133 -10.78 -22.75 9.80
CA THR A 133 -9.68 -23.20 10.68
C THR A 133 -8.33 -22.68 10.16
N PRO A 134 -7.29 -22.55 11.01
CA PRO A 134 -5.97 -22.13 10.57
C PRO A 134 -5.39 -23.00 9.42
N ALA A 135 -5.65 -24.30 9.43
CA ALA A 135 -5.20 -25.21 8.38
C ALA A 135 -5.85 -24.91 7.02
N GLU A 136 -7.14 -24.55 7.02
CA GLU A 136 -7.86 -24.16 5.80
C GLU A 136 -7.40 -22.81 5.26
N ILE A 137 -7.07 -21.85 6.15
CA ILE A 137 -6.51 -20.56 5.75
C ILE A 137 -5.17 -20.75 5.04
N ILE A 138 -4.30 -21.62 5.57
CA ILE A 138 -2.99 -21.93 4.96
C ILE A 138 -3.15 -22.66 3.62
N ALA A 139 -4.12 -23.57 3.51
CA ALA A 139 -4.37 -24.31 2.29
C ALA A 139 -5.06 -23.46 1.18
N SER A 140 -5.78 -22.40 1.56
CA SER A 140 -6.49 -21.56 0.61
C SER A 140 -5.56 -20.60 -0.13
N LYS A 141 -5.62 -20.63 -1.46
CA LYS A 141 -4.93 -19.64 -2.32
C LYS A 141 -5.56 -18.25 -2.26
N ALA A 142 -6.85 -18.16 -1.88
CA ALA A 142 -7.62 -16.92 -1.86
C ALA A 142 -8.61 -16.91 -0.69
N VAL A 143 -8.10 -16.58 0.49
CA VAL A 143 -8.82 -16.62 1.78
C VAL A 143 -10.16 -15.87 1.73
N ALA A 144 -10.19 -14.69 1.11
CA ALA A 144 -11.40 -13.88 0.98
C ALA A 144 -12.50 -14.54 0.11
N VAL A 145 -12.11 -15.33 -0.89
CA VAL A 145 -13.08 -16.04 -1.75
C VAL A 145 -13.65 -17.25 -1.01
N THR A 146 -12.80 -18.01 -0.33
CA THR A 146 -13.23 -19.14 0.52
C THR A 146 -14.17 -18.68 1.63
N PHE A 147 -13.90 -17.52 2.24
CA PHE A 147 -14.81 -16.88 3.18
C PHE A 147 -16.17 -16.56 2.52
N GLY A 148 -16.15 -15.96 1.32
CA GLY A 148 -17.35 -15.64 0.56
C GLY A 148 -18.23 -16.85 0.24
N GLU A 149 -17.61 -17.97 -0.15
CA GLU A 149 -18.31 -19.23 -0.42
C GLU A 149 -19.06 -19.76 0.81
N ARG A 150 -18.45 -19.64 2.00
CA ARG A 150 -19.04 -20.13 3.26
C ARG A 150 -20.11 -19.22 3.86
N VAL A 151 -19.97 -17.90 3.69
CA VAL A 151 -20.86 -16.91 4.32
C VAL A 151 -21.97 -16.44 3.39
N LEU A 152 -21.65 -16.15 2.12
CA LEU A 152 -22.57 -15.50 1.19
C LEU A 152 -23.33 -16.50 0.31
N GLY A 153 -22.92 -17.77 0.26
CA GLY A 153 -23.59 -18.84 -0.49
C GLY A 153 -23.84 -18.47 -1.95
N LYS A 154 -25.11 -18.20 -2.32
CA LYS A 154 -25.50 -17.83 -3.69
C LYS A 154 -24.88 -16.52 -4.18
N ALA A 155 -24.49 -15.63 -3.26
CA ALA A 155 -23.82 -14.38 -3.56
C ALA A 155 -22.28 -14.47 -3.48
N ALA A 156 -21.70 -15.68 -3.41
CA ALA A 156 -20.25 -15.89 -3.30
C ALA A 156 -19.45 -15.26 -4.44
N PHE A 157 -20.04 -15.09 -5.64
CA PHE A 157 -19.39 -14.46 -6.79
C PHE A 157 -19.04 -12.98 -6.57
N ILE A 158 -19.65 -12.32 -5.59
CA ILE A 158 -19.36 -10.91 -5.26
C ILE A 158 -17.94 -10.76 -4.71
N MET A 159 -17.46 -11.73 -3.92
CA MET A 159 -16.13 -11.66 -3.29
C MET A 159 -14.97 -11.68 -4.28
N PRO A 160 -14.85 -12.64 -5.22
CA PRO A 160 -13.76 -12.61 -6.20
C PRO A 160 -13.82 -11.36 -7.09
N LEU A 161 -15.02 -10.86 -7.42
CA LEU A 161 -15.17 -9.62 -8.19
C LEU A 161 -14.67 -8.40 -7.40
N ALA A 162 -15.05 -8.29 -6.13
CA ALA A 162 -14.62 -7.19 -5.26
C ALA A 162 -13.11 -7.21 -5.02
N VAL A 163 -12.53 -8.40 -4.81
CA VAL A 163 -11.07 -8.56 -4.66
C VAL A 163 -10.34 -8.19 -5.95
N ALA A 164 -10.84 -8.62 -7.12
CA ALA A 164 -10.26 -8.27 -8.42
C ALA A 164 -10.30 -6.75 -8.69
N PHE A 165 -11.40 -6.08 -8.34
CA PHE A 165 -11.51 -4.62 -8.42
C PHE A 165 -10.57 -3.92 -7.45
N SER A 166 -10.39 -4.46 -6.25
CA SER A 166 -9.44 -3.92 -5.26
C SER A 166 -8.00 -4.04 -5.73
N THR A 167 -7.60 -5.20 -6.27
CA THR A 167 -6.23 -5.40 -6.77
C THR A 167 -5.94 -4.55 -8.01
N PHE A 168 -6.91 -4.39 -8.90
CA PHE A 168 -6.78 -3.45 -10.03
C PHE A 168 -6.65 -1.99 -9.56
N GLY A 169 -7.48 -1.58 -8.58
CA GLY A 169 -7.39 -0.25 -7.98
C GLY A 169 -6.05 0.00 -7.26
N ALA A 170 -5.44 -1.03 -6.67
CA ALA A 170 -4.10 -0.92 -6.10
C ALA A 170 -3.05 -0.71 -7.20
N ALA A 171 -3.09 -1.48 -8.29
CA ALA A 171 -2.19 -1.32 -9.42
C ALA A 171 -2.29 0.07 -10.08
N ASN A 172 -3.52 0.57 -10.26
CA ASN A 172 -3.78 1.91 -10.77
C ASN A 172 -3.25 3.00 -9.81
N GLY A 173 -3.44 2.82 -8.49
CA GLY A 173 -2.89 3.72 -7.47
C GLY A 173 -1.36 3.76 -7.48
N SER A 174 -0.69 2.62 -7.64
CA SER A 174 0.76 2.56 -7.74
C SER A 174 1.30 3.27 -8.99
N ALA A 175 0.59 3.19 -10.12
CA ALA A 175 0.94 3.91 -11.34
C ALA A 175 0.93 5.44 -11.15
N PHE A 176 0.00 5.98 -10.35
CA PHE A 176 -0.01 7.40 -9.99
C PHE A 176 1.22 7.83 -9.20
N THR A 177 1.63 7.02 -8.23
CA THR A 177 2.81 7.30 -7.40
C THR A 177 4.08 7.33 -8.25
N ILE A 178 4.18 6.45 -9.25
CA ILE A 178 5.31 6.44 -10.19
C ILE A 178 5.39 7.75 -10.97
N GLY A 179 4.26 8.31 -11.39
CA GLY A 179 4.25 9.62 -12.04
C GLY A 179 4.84 10.74 -11.18
N ARG A 180 4.79 10.61 -9.85
CA ARG A 180 5.44 11.54 -8.92
C ARG A 180 6.91 11.22 -8.69
N LEU A 181 7.31 9.96 -8.71
CA LEU A 181 8.72 9.56 -8.74
C LEU A 181 9.46 10.10 -9.98
N VAL A 182 8.74 10.43 -11.05
CA VAL A 182 9.31 11.10 -12.23
C VAL A 182 9.73 12.53 -11.95
N LEU A 183 9.04 13.26 -11.06
CA LEU A 183 9.50 14.58 -10.60
C LEU A 183 10.80 14.46 -9.80
N MET A 184 10.93 13.42 -8.98
CA MET A 184 12.21 13.08 -8.34
C MET A 184 13.25 12.64 -9.36
N SER A 185 12.87 11.88 -10.38
CA SER A 185 13.76 11.47 -11.47
C SER A 185 14.22 12.68 -12.29
N TYR A 186 13.38 13.71 -12.43
CA TYR A 186 13.76 14.99 -13.05
C TYR A 186 14.77 15.75 -12.18
N ALA A 187 14.59 15.77 -10.85
CA ALA A 187 15.58 16.32 -9.94
C ALA A 187 16.90 15.51 -9.99
N ALA A 188 16.82 14.17 -10.00
CA ALA A 188 17.98 13.29 -10.12
C ALA A 188 18.65 13.37 -11.49
N ALA A 189 17.90 13.58 -12.57
CA ALA A 189 18.40 13.81 -13.92
C ALA A 189 19.13 15.16 -14.03
N LYS A 190 18.62 16.21 -13.36
CA LYS A 190 19.35 17.47 -13.21
C LYS A 190 20.70 17.31 -12.48
N GLU A 191 20.77 16.40 -11.52
CA GLU A 191 22.01 16.03 -10.83
C GLU A 191 22.86 15.01 -11.62
N GLY A 192 22.41 14.56 -12.80
CA GLY A 192 23.13 13.64 -13.68
C GLY A 192 23.07 12.16 -13.30
N HIS A 193 22.20 11.79 -12.36
CA HIS A 193 22.10 10.42 -11.82
C HIS A 193 21.05 9.54 -12.53
N MET A 194 20.21 10.11 -13.40
CA MET A 194 19.11 9.41 -14.08
C MET A 194 19.05 9.79 -15.56
N VAL A 195 18.55 8.89 -16.41
CA VAL A 195 18.41 9.13 -17.86
C VAL A 195 17.27 10.13 -18.14
N ASP A 196 17.56 11.20 -18.88
CA ASP A 196 16.61 12.30 -19.17
C ASP A 196 15.28 11.86 -19.79
N VAL A 197 15.29 10.78 -20.57
CA VAL A 197 14.10 10.22 -21.25
C VAL A 197 13.01 9.82 -20.25
N LEU A 198 13.39 9.37 -19.05
CA LEU A 198 12.44 8.98 -18.02
C LEU A 198 11.76 10.19 -17.35
N ALA A 199 12.33 11.38 -17.49
CA ALA A 199 11.79 12.64 -16.96
C ALA A 199 10.77 13.32 -17.90
N TYR A 200 10.53 12.77 -19.09
CA TYR A 200 9.66 13.39 -20.09
C TYR A 200 8.17 13.22 -19.77
N VAL A 201 7.43 14.31 -19.96
CA VAL A 201 5.98 14.36 -19.78
C VAL A 201 5.30 14.55 -21.14
N ASN A 202 4.26 13.77 -21.39
CA ASN A 202 3.48 13.89 -22.62
C ASN A 202 2.64 15.18 -22.61
N VAL A 203 2.78 16.00 -23.64
CA VAL A 203 2.11 17.31 -23.76
C VAL A 203 0.58 17.19 -23.84
N LYS A 204 0.05 16.12 -24.44
CA LYS A 204 -1.41 15.98 -24.66
C LYS A 204 -2.15 15.43 -23.44
N SER A 205 -1.57 14.43 -22.77
CA SER A 205 -2.19 13.77 -21.61
C SER A 205 -1.67 14.28 -20.26
N LEU A 206 -0.63 15.13 -20.27
CA LEU A 206 0.08 15.61 -19.08
C LEU A 206 0.56 14.46 -18.16
N SER A 207 0.74 13.27 -18.74
CA SER A 207 1.19 12.07 -18.03
C SER A 207 2.65 11.76 -18.35
N PRO A 208 3.46 11.26 -17.40
CA PRO A 208 4.83 10.82 -17.65
C PRO A 208 4.86 9.43 -18.29
N SER A 209 4.47 9.36 -19.57
CA SER A 209 4.28 8.10 -20.29
C SER A 209 5.54 7.21 -20.33
N PRO A 210 6.77 7.71 -20.58
CA PRO A 210 7.97 6.85 -20.66
C PRO A 210 8.27 6.11 -19.37
N ALA A 211 8.14 6.77 -18.22
CA ALA A 211 8.40 6.16 -16.92
C ALA A 211 7.35 5.12 -16.53
N ILE A 212 6.06 5.39 -16.81
CA ILE A 212 4.98 4.44 -16.57
C ILE A 212 5.19 3.18 -17.42
N VAL A 213 5.58 3.34 -18.69
CA VAL A 213 5.89 2.22 -19.59
C VAL A 213 7.11 1.44 -19.10
N PHE A 214 8.18 2.13 -18.73
CA PHE A 214 9.39 1.48 -18.19
C PHE A 214 9.07 0.65 -16.94
N ASN A 215 8.31 1.20 -15.99
CA ASN A 215 7.87 0.47 -14.82
C ASN A 215 6.97 -0.71 -15.16
N ALA A 216 6.05 -0.55 -16.12
CA ALA A 216 5.19 -1.66 -16.55
C ALA A 216 6.01 -2.82 -17.14
N ILE A 217 7.06 -2.52 -17.92
CA ILE A 217 7.98 -3.53 -18.45
C ILE A 217 8.72 -4.25 -17.32
N LEU A 218 9.27 -3.51 -16.34
CA LEU A 218 9.92 -4.11 -15.19
C LEU A 218 8.96 -4.97 -14.36
N ALA A 219 7.76 -4.49 -14.10
CA ALA A 219 6.74 -5.21 -13.35
C ALA A 219 6.35 -6.51 -14.05
N VAL A 220 6.12 -6.48 -15.37
CA VAL A 220 5.82 -7.69 -16.16
C VAL A 220 6.99 -8.67 -16.12
N THR A 221 8.23 -8.19 -16.21
CA THR A 221 9.43 -9.03 -16.14
C THR A 221 9.54 -9.72 -14.78
N MET A 222 9.36 -8.98 -13.69
CA MET A 222 9.38 -9.53 -12.33
C MET A 222 8.25 -10.54 -12.08
N ILE A 223 7.05 -10.29 -12.61
CA ILE A 223 5.91 -11.23 -12.55
C ILE A 223 6.21 -12.54 -13.29
N MET A 224 6.97 -12.48 -14.39
CA MET A 224 7.32 -13.69 -15.16
C MET A 224 8.37 -14.55 -14.45
N THR A 225 9.23 -13.95 -13.62
CA THR A 225 10.35 -14.65 -12.97
C THR A 225 10.08 -15.08 -11.53
N GLY A 226 9.15 -14.42 -10.82
CA GLY A 226 9.04 -14.53 -9.36
C GLY A 226 7.70 -15.07 -8.85
N ASP A 227 7.77 -15.92 -7.82
CA ASP A 227 6.63 -16.26 -6.97
C ASP A 227 6.29 -15.11 -6.01
N ILE A 228 5.01 -14.96 -5.67
CA ILE A 228 4.52 -13.86 -4.81
C ILE A 228 5.26 -13.76 -3.47
N ARG A 229 5.57 -14.89 -2.84
CA ARG A 229 6.26 -14.92 -1.55
C ARG A 229 7.69 -14.42 -1.67
N ASN A 230 8.42 -14.91 -2.68
CA ASN A 230 9.79 -14.48 -2.95
C ASN A 230 9.86 -13.00 -3.32
N LEU A 231 8.88 -12.50 -4.08
CA LEU A 231 8.77 -11.09 -4.44
C LEU A 231 8.52 -10.22 -3.20
N ILE A 232 7.62 -10.63 -2.30
CA ILE A 232 7.36 -9.91 -1.03
C ILE A 232 8.61 -9.88 -0.16
N ASP A 233 9.30 -11.02 0.00
CA ASP A 233 10.51 -11.09 0.82
C ASP A 233 11.63 -10.20 0.25
N PHE A 234 11.83 -10.23 -1.07
CA PHE A 234 12.81 -9.40 -1.76
C PHE A 234 12.54 -7.89 -1.61
N VAL A 235 11.29 -7.47 -1.85
CA VAL A 235 10.91 -6.05 -1.74
C VAL A 235 10.97 -5.59 -0.28
N SER A 236 10.50 -6.43 0.65
CA SER A 236 10.52 -6.10 2.08
C SER A 236 11.94 -5.89 2.55
N PHE A 237 12.82 -6.87 2.32
CA PHE A 237 14.23 -6.78 2.71
C PHE A 237 14.90 -5.49 2.20
N THR A 238 14.74 -5.21 0.90
CA THR A 238 15.32 -4.02 0.28
C THR A 238 14.76 -2.73 0.86
N THR A 239 13.43 -2.64 0.99
CA THR A 239 12.74 -1.46 1.50
C THR A 239 13.14 -1.15 2.95
N TRP A 240 13.22 -2.17 3.81
CA TRP A 240 13.59 -2.00 5.22
C TRP A 240 15.02 -1.50 5.41
N ILE A 241 15.96 -1.92 4.54
CA ILE A 241 17.32 -1.35 4.52
C ILE A 241 17.26 0.15 4.24
N PHE A 242 16.56 0.58 3.18
CA PHE A 242 16.47 2.00 2.84
C PHE A 242 15.73 2.83 3.88
N TYR A 243 14.71 2.28 4.53
CA TYR A 243 14.05 2.92 5.67
C TYR A 243 15.01 3.08 6.86
N GLY A 244 15.80 2.05 7.17
CA GLY A 244 16.85 2.10 8.18
C GLY A 244 17.89 3.18 7.88
N LEU A 245 18.43 3.20 6.66
CA LEU A 245 19.39 4.24 6.23
C LEU A 245 18.79 5.64 6.31
N SER A 246 17.53 5.82 5.91
CA SER A 246 16.84 7.11 5.98
C SER A 246 16.69 7.59 7.43
N MET A 247 16.37 6.69 8.36
CA MET A 247 16.29 7.01 9.79
C MET A 247 17.66 7.37 10.38
N VAL A 248 18.71 6.64 10.00
CA VAL A 248 20.09 6.95 10.40
C VAL A 248 20.52 8.31 9.85
N SER A 249 20.27 8.59 8.57
CA SER A 249 20.52 9.89 7.94
C SER A 249 19.78 11.01 8.67
N LEU A 250 18.53 10.81 9.06
CA LEU A 250 17.78 11.78 9.86
C LEU A 250 18.43 12.02 11.23
N MET A 251 18.93 10.97 11.89
CA MET A 251 19.64 11.08 13.17
C MET A 251 20.97 11.83 13.03
N ILE A 252 21.72 11.59 11.95
CA ILE A 252 22.95 12.30 11.61
C ILE A 252 22.65 13.76 11.29
N MET A 253 21.68 14.05 10.42
CA MET A 253 21.29 15.41 10.06
C MET A 253 20.79 16.21 11.28
N ARG A 254 20.17 15.55 12.26
CA ARG A 254 19.83 16.19 13.54
C ARG A 254 21.05 16.71 14.28
N ARG A 255 22.21 16.05 14.15
CA ARG A 255 23.49 16.44 14.77
C ARG A 255 24.29 17.41 13.90
N THR A 256 24.35 17.21 12.58
CA THR A 256 25.18 18.00 11.65
C THR A 256 24.52 19.31 11.20
N LYS A 257 23.20 19.32 10.99
CA LYS A 257 22.43 20.49 10.51
C LYS A 257 21.41 20.95 11.56
N LYS A 258 21.93 21.49 12.68
CA LYS A 258 21.12 21.90 13.85
C LYS A 258 20.22 23.12 13.57
N ASP A 259 20.70 24.08 12.77
CA ASP A 259 20.04 25.39 12.59
C ASP A 259 19.03 25.44 11.43
N THR A 260 18.81 24.33 10.74
CA THR A 260 17.80 24.26 9.67
C THR A 260 16.39 24.36 10.25
N ARG A 261 15.52 25.18 9.65
CA ARG A 261 14.10 25.29 10.03
C ARG A 261 13.41 23.92 9.88
N ARG A 262 12.76 23.44 10.96
CA ARG A 262 12.07 22.15 11.01
C ARG A 262 10.56 22.36 11.19
N PRO A 263 9.76 22.31 10.11
CA PRO A 263 8.32 22.54 10.17
C PRO A 263 7.55 21.57 11.07
N TYR A 264 7.99 20.32 11.15
CA TYR A 264 7.27 19.21 11.81
C TYR A 264 7.68 18.98 13.28
N LYS A 265 8.62 19.76 13.81
CA LYS A 265 9.03 19.64 15.21
C LYS A 265 8.05 20.45 16.06
N GLY A 266 7.21 19.79 16.85
CA GLY A 266 6.42 20.46 17.87
C GLY A 266 7.33 21.19 18.86
N ASP A 267 6.99 22.45 19.13
CA ASP A 267 7.46 23.33 20.21
C ASP A 267 8.82 23.00 20.84
N ALA A 268 9.91 23.54 20.28
CA ALA A 268 11.17 23.76 21.02
C ALA A 268 12.25 24.55 20.25
N GLN A 269 12.07 24.85 18.96
CA GLN A 269 13.07 25.60 18.19
C GLN A 269 12.39 26.54 17.17
N GLN A 270 11.50 27.40 17.65
CA GLN A 270 11.34 28.71 17.00
C GLN A 270 12.48 29.57 17.54
N VAL A 271 13.61 29.55 16.85
CA VAL A 271 14.66 30.56 17.10
C VAL A 271 13.99 31.92 16.80
N PRO A 272 13.97 32.87 17.74
CA PRO A 272 13.38 34.17 17.48
C PRO A 272 14.18 34.86 16.37
N ASN A 273 13.46 35.36 15.36
CA ASN A 273 14.01 36.23 14.33
C ASN A 273 14.78 37.38 14.99
N LYS A 274 16.06 37.52 14.66
CA LYS A 274 16.77 38.79 14.61
C LYS A 274 17.30 38.97 13.20
#